data_AF-A0A919XUC8-F1
#
_entry.id   AF-A0A919XUC8-F1
#
_cell.length_a   1.000
_cell.length_b   1.000
_cell.length_c   1.000
_cell.angle_alpha   90.00
_cell.angle_beta   90.00
_cell.angle_gamma   90.00
#
_symmetry.space_group_name_H-M   'P 1'
#
loop_
_entity.id
_entity.type
_entity.pdbx_description
1 polymer ?
#
loop_
_entity_poly.entity_id
_entity_poly.type
_entity_poly.pdbx_seq_one_letter_code
_entity_poly.pdbx_strand_id
1 'polypeptide(L)'
;MLSDHEKQFFPKVFVGSRKSGKTTALLQRAEETKIPILTHDENMKSYLKSEAKRRGHENVKVLTVNDLHKDGRRKPEKVIVDEAQLMLERLLGTRMDCFSATSYDIVTSDTLDFQGGDDGQPSNAPLLVIEVQDMESVPVVRYKGETLTGKVQVGYEWETKGCDDLGKHSLSLEYFDQDQQSVKCIKFRRFPCDEN
;
A
#
# COMPACT_ATOMS: atom_id res chain seq x y z
N MET A 1 27.71 24.20 7.53
CA MET A 1 26.75 23.73 6.50
C MET A 1 26.27 22.37 6.96
N LEU A 2 25.08 22.30 7.57
CA LEU A 2 24.48 21.04 7.97
C LEU A 2 23.90 20.38 6.72
N SER A 3 24.34 19.14 6.47
CA SER A 3 24.00 18.30 5.34
C SER A 3 22.50 18.06 5.25
N ASP A 4 21.98 18.10 4.03
CA ASP A 4 20.61 17.71 3.68
C ASP A 4 20.22 16.43 4.43
N HIS A 5 19.23 16.55 5.32
CA HIS A 5 18.60 15.40 5.95
C HIS A 5 18.25 14.38 4.86
N GLU A 6 18.79 13.16 4.96
CA GLU A 6 18.40 12.02 4.14
C GLU A 6 16.88 11.88 4.26
N LYS A 7 16.16 12.23 3.18
CA LYS A 7 14.71 12.03 3.12
C LYS A 7 14.48 10.52 3.15
N GLN A 8 14.17 10.01 4.33
CA GLN A 8 13.84 8.61 4.53
C GLN A 8 12.63 8.26 3.64
N PHE A 9 12.87 7.46 2.61
CA PHE A 9 11.87 7.12 1.60
C PHE A 9 11.27 5.76 1.92
N PHE A 10 9.97 5.74 2.22
CA PHE A 10 9.23 4.50 2.45
C PHE A 10 8.61 4.03 1.12
N PRO A 11 8.92 2.81 0.65
CA PRO A 11 8.36 2.30 -0.59
C PRO A 11 6.87 2.02 -0.43
N LYS A 12 6.09 2.26 -1.49
CA LYS A 12 4.72 1.75 -1.62
C LYS A 12 4.79 0.25 -1.90
N VAL A 13 4.08 -0.57 -1.13
CA VAL A 13 4.15 -2.04 -1.22
C VAL A 13 2.85 -2.60 -1.78
N PHE A 14 2.94 -3.33 -2.89
CA PHE A 14 1.81 -4.01 -3.51
C PHE A 14 1.82 -5.50 -3.10
N VAL A 15 0.80 -5.95 -2.37
CA VAL A 15 0.70 -7.32 -1.83
C VAL A 15 -0.50 -8.03 -2.44
N GLY A 16 -0.37 -9.32 -2.76
CA GLY A 16 -1.51 -10.17 -3.10
C GLY A 16 -1.13 -11.44 -3.85
N SER A 17 -2.13 -12.27 -4.15
CA SER A 17 -1.98 -13.61 -4.71
C SER A 17 -1.46 -13.62 -6.16
N ARG A 18 -1.13 -14.79 -6.71
CA ARG A 18 -0.71 -14.88 -8.13
C ARG A 18 -1.83 -14.39 -9.05
N LYS A 19 -1.44 -13.67 -10.12
CA LYS A 19 -2.36 -13.07 -11.11
C LYS A 19 -3.33 -12.02 -10.54
N SER A 20 -3.04 -11.47 -9.37
CA SER A 20 -3.87 -10.45 -8.71
C SER A 20 -3.74 -9.03 -9.27
N GLY A 21 -3.24 -8.86 -10.50
CA GLY A 21 -3.09 -7.53 -11.12
C GLY A 21 -1.91 -6.66 -10.61
N LYS A 22 -1.04 -7.16 -9.71
CA LYS A 22 0.13 -6.41 -9.21
C LYS A 22 0.99 -5.82 -10.33
N THR A 23 1.46 -6.65 -11.26
CA THR A 23 2.29 -6.23 -12.39
C THR A 23 1.61 -5.14 -13.20
N THR A 24 0.28 -5.24 -13.36
CA THR A 24 -0.50 -4.22 -14.03
C THR A 24 -0.52 -2.89 -13.28
N ALA A 25 -0.71 -2.91 -11.96
CA ALA A 25 -0.64 -1.72 -11.13
C ALA A 25 0.77 -1.08 -11.18
N LEU A 26 1.82 -1.89 -11.25
CA LEU A 26 3.19 -1.40 -11.43
C LEU A 26 3.40 -0.73 -12.79
N LEU A 27 2.83 -1.28 -13.87
CA LEU A 27 2.87 -0.69 -15.21
C LEU A 27 2.15 0.67 -15.25
N GLN A 28 0.94 0.76 -14.70
CA GLN A 28 0.19 2.01 -14.60
C GLN A 28 0.99 3.06 -13.81
N ARG A 29 1.54 2.66 -12.65
CA ARG A 29 2.37 3.55 -11.83
C ARG A 29 3.63 4.01 -12.56
N ALA A 30 4.28 3.13 -13.32
CA ALA A 30 5.46 3.49 -14.10
C ALA A 30 5.12 4.49 -15.21
N GLU A 31 3.96 4.36 -15.85
CA GLU A 31 3.50 5.33 -16.85
C GLU A 31 3.16 6.69 -16.22
N GLU A 32 2.49 6.72 -15.07
CA GLU A 32 2.13 7.96 -14.38
C GLU A 32 3.36 8.70 -13.82
N THR A 33 4.26 7.95 -13.18
CA THR A 33 5.39 8.53 -12.44
C THR A 33 6.67 8.65 -13.27
N LYS A 34 6.72 7.99 -14.43
CA LYS A 34 7.93 7.83 -15.27
C LYS A 34 9.11 7.15 -14.55
N ILE A 35 8.86 6.52 -13.39
CA ILE A 35 9.85 5.74 -12.65
C ILE A 35 10.08 4.41 -13.41
N PRO A 36 11.33 4.02 -13.69
CA PRO A 36 11.61 2.78 -14.39
C PRO A 36 11.25 1.55 -13.55
N ILE A 37 10.72 0.52 -14.21
CA ILE A 37 10.53 -0.79 -13.61
C ILE A 37 11.84 -1.57 -13.66
N LEU A 38 12.23 -2.14 -12.53
CA LEU A 38 13.35 -3.04 -12.37
C LEU A 38 12.83 -4.48 -12.27
N THR A 39 13.44 -5.38 -13.04
CA THR A 39 13.12 -6.80 -13.05
C THR A 39 14.38 -7.67 -13.04
N HIS A 40 14.21 -8.98 -12.83
CA HIS A 40 15.29 -9.92 -12.58
C HIS A 40 16.03 -10.41 -13.84
N ASP A 41 15.37 -10.48 -15.01
CA ASP A 41 16.02 -10.93 -16.25
C ASP A 41 15.45 -10.30 -17.54
N GLU A 42 16.10 -10.57 -18.67
CA GLU A 42 15.75 -10.02 -19.98
C GLU A 42 14.44 -10.59 -20.56
N ASN A 43 14.04 -11.79 -20.14
CA ASN A 43 12.78 -12.39 -20.55
C ASN A 43 11.62 -11.62 -19.93
N MET A 44 11.68 -11.38 -18.62
CA MET A 44 10.68 -10.61 -17.90
C MET A 44 10.65 -9.16 -18.40
N LYS A 45 11.81 -8.57 -18.69
CA LYS A 45 11.87 -7.23 -19.30
C LYS A 45 11.16 -7.17 -20.65
N SER A 46 11.33 -8.19 -21.49
CA SER A 46 10.64 -8.29 -22.78
C SER A 46 9.13 -8.43 -22.58
N TYR A 47 8.71 -9.30 -21.66
CA TYR A 47 7.30 -9.47 -21.29
C TYR A 47 6.66 -8.16 -20.81
N LEU A 48 7.27 -7.47 -19.85
CA LEU A 48 6.75 -6.22 -19.28
C LEU A 48 6.66 -5.12 -20.34
N LYS A 49 7.63 -5.03 -21.25
CA LYS A 49 7.57 -4.07 -22.38
C LYS A 49 6.42 -4.41 -23.34
N SER A 50 6.23 -5.68 -23.67
CA SER A 50 5.11 -6.11 -24.52
C SER A 50 3.77 -5.82 -23.86
N GLU A 51 3.64 -6.09 -22.56
CA GLU A 51 2.43 -5.84 -21.79
C GLU A 51 2.14 -4.34 -21.66
N ALA A 52 3.16 -3.51 -21.40
CA ALA A 52 3.06 -2.06 -21.39
C ALA A 52 2.53 -1.53 -22.74
N LYS A 53 3.13 -1.99 -23.84
CA LYS A 53 2.72 -1.58 -25.20
C LYS A 53 1.28 -1.98 -25.52
N ARG A 54 0.85 -3.19 -25.12
CA ARG A 54 -0.55 -3.63 -25.31
C ARG A 54 -1.56 -2.74 -24.58
N ARG A 55 -1.15 -2.11 -23.49
CA ARG A 55 -1.96 -1.20 -22.67
C ARG A 55 -1.86 0.27 -23.08
N GLY A 56 -1.14 0.57 -24.16
CA GLY A 56 -0.91 1.95 -24.61
C GLY A 56 0.14 2.71 -23.78
N HIS A 57 0.90 2.03 -22.91
CA HIS A 57 1.97 2.63 -22.13
C HIS A 57 3.30 2.56 -22.88
N GLU A 58 3.45 3.38 -23.92
CA GLU A 58 4.61 3.33 -24.81
C GLU A 58 5.91 3.85 -24.16
N ASN A 59 5.79 4.62 -23.07
CA ASN A 59 6.91 5.31 -22.44
C ASN A 59 7.45 4.61 -21.18
N VAL A 60 6.92 3.43 -20.83
CA VAL A 60 7.38 2.68 -19.66
C VAL A 60 8.79 2.14 -19.91
N LYS A 61 9.73 2.61 -19.08
CA LYS A 61 11.12 2.14 -19.09
C LYS A 61 11.26 0.91 -18.21
N VAL A 62 11.75 -0.19 -18.78
CA VAL A 62 12.05 -1.43 -18.04
C VAL A 62 13.54 -1.74 -18.09
N LEU A 63 14.12 -2.00 -16.92
CA LEU A 63 15.53 -2.28 -16.66
C LEU A 63 15.70 -3.65 -16.01
N THR A 64 16.82 -4.31 -16.28
CA THR A 64 17.28 -5.46 -15.48
C THR A 64 18.27 -5.04 -14.40
N VAL A 65 18.55 -5.92 -13.44
CA VAL A 65 19.66 -5.74 -12.49
C VAL A 65 20.98 -5.50 -13.24
N ASN A 66 21.21 -6.21 -14.34
CA ASN A 66 22.40 -6.02 -15.18
C ASN A 66 22.43 -4.62 -15.82
N ASP A 67 21.27 -4.09 -16.23
CA ASP A 67 21.17 -2.73 -16.77
C ASP A 67 21.54 -1.64 -15.77
N LEU A 68 21.42 -1.89 -14.46
CA LEU A 68 21.85 -0.97 -13.40
C LEU A 68 23.36 -0.97 -13.17
N HIS A 69 24.05 -2.05 -13.54
CA HIS A 69 25.49 -2.23 -13.34
C HIS A 69 26.31 -1.94 -14.61
N LYS A 70 25.67 -1.59 -15.74
CA LYS A 70 26.38 -1.20 -16.96
C LYS A 70 27.16 0.10 -16.75
N ASP A 71 28.46 0.04 -17.00
CA ASP A 71 29.36 1.19 -16.93
C ASP A 71 28.88 2.37 -17.78
N GLY A 72 29.04 3.58 -17.25
CA GLY A 72 28.63 4.82 -17.91
C GLY A 72 27.13 5.13 -17.83
N ARG A 73 26.28 4.23 -17.31
CA ARG A 73 24.86 4.52 -17.10
C ARG A 73 24.63 5.18 -15.75
N ARG A 74 24.03 6.37 -15.75
CA ARG A 74 23.54 7.00 -14.52
C ARG A 74 22.42 6.13 -13.91
N LYS A 75 22.64 5.64 -12.69
CA LYS A 75 21.62 4.89 -11.94
C LYS A 75 20.41 5.81 -11.68
N PRO A 76 19.18 5.32 -11.88
CA PRO A 76 17.98 6.10 -11.54
C PRO A 76 17.91 6.29 -10.03
N GLU A 77 17.36 7.42 -9.59
CA GLU A 77 17.16 7.73 -8.17
C GLU A 77 16.14 6.77 -7.52
N LYS A 78 15.13 6.34 -8.28
CA LYS A 78 14.06 5.44 -7.84
C LYS A 78 13.78 4.38 -8.90
N VAL A 79 13.35 3.22 -8.45
CA VAL A 79 12.87 2.11 -9.29
C VAL A 79 11.56 1.56 -8.73
N ILE A 80 10.71 1.05 -9.60
CA ILE A 80 9.59 0.19 -9.25
C ILE A 80 10.07 -1.24 -9.38
N VAL A 81 9.96 -2.07 -8.33
CA VAL A 81 10.46 -3.44 -8.36
C VAL A 81 9.33 -4.41 -8.67
N ASP A 82 9.44 -5.17 -9.75
CA ASP A 82 8.55 -6.29 -10.07
C ASP A 82 9.18 -7.62 -9.61
N GLU A 83 8.37 -8.49 -9.03
CA GLU A 83 8.83 -9.76 -8.42
C GLU A 83 9.99 -9.59 -7.42
N ALA A 84 9.82 -8.66 -6.48
CA ALA A 84 10.84 -8.31 -5.48
C ALA A 84 11.34 -9.51 -4.67
N GLN A 85 10.47 -10.45 -4.31
CA GLN A 85 10.85 -11.69 -3.63
C GLN A 85 11.88 -12.47 -4.46
N LEU A 86 11.59 -12.73 -5.75
CA LEU A 86 12.48 -13.50 -6.61
C LEU A 86 13.81 -12.77 -6.85
N MET A 87 13.76 -11.44 -6.99
CA MET A 87 14.97 -10.62 -7.11
C MET A 87 15.86 -10.74 -5.87
N LEU A 88 15.27 -10.66 -4.68
CA LEU A 88 15.98 -10.71 -3.42
C LEU A 88 16.55 -12.12 -3.15
N GLU A 89 15.78 -13.18 -3.41
CA GLU A 89 16.26 -14.56 -3.32
C GLU A 89 17.44 -14.83 -4.26
N ARG A 90 17.39 -14.32 -5.50
CA ARG A 90 18.51 -14.42 -6.46
C ARG A 90 19.75 -13.65 -5.98
N LEU A 91 19.56 -12.49 -5.35
CA LEU A 91 20.66 -11.70 -4.81
C LEU A 91 21.31 -12.38 -3.60
N LEU A 92 20.49 -12.93 -2.70
CA LEU A 92 20.97 -13.56 -1.47
C LEU A 92 21.51 -14.98 -1.69
N GLY A 93 21.15 -15.63 -2.81
CA GLY A 93 21.51 -17.02 -3.09
C GLY A 93 20.82 -18.03 -2.17
N THR A 94 19.75 -17.61 -1.48
CA THR A 94 18.96 -18.44 -0.55
C THR A 94 17.48 -18.11 -0.65
N ARG A 95 16.62 -19.02 -0.18
CA ARG A 95 15.18 -18.80 -0.10
C ARG A 95 14.84 -17.96 1.11
N MET A 96 13.87 -17.08 0.95
CA MET A 96 13.36 -16.27 2.04
C MET A 96 12.24 -17.04 2.76
N ASP A 97 12.32 -17.07 4.09
CA ASP A 97 11.23 -17.58 4.92
C ASP A 97 10.22 -16.46 5.23
N CYS A 98 10.73 -15.30 5.68
CA CYS A 98 9.95 -14.09 5.90
C CYS A 98 10.79 -12.83 5.65
N PHE A 99 10.13 -11.68 5.49
CA PHE A 99 10.77 -10.37 5.53
C PHE A 99 9.79 -9.31 6.05
N SER A 100 10.31 -8.31 6.73
CA SER A 100 9.57 -7.13 7.13
C SER A 100 9.87 -5.97 6.18
N ALA A 101 8.85 -5.22 5.77
CA ALA A 101 9.00 -3.98 5.01
C ALA A 101 8.26 -2.86 5.72
N THR A 102 8.96 -1.77 6.04
CA THR A 102 8.34 -0.58 6.60
C THR A 102 7.73 0.23 5.46
N SER A 103 6.41 0.36 5.46
CA SER A 103 5.66 1.14 4.48
C SER A 103 4.49 1.83 5.14
N TYR A 104 4.25 3.08 4.74
CA TYR A 104 3.02 3.81 5.08
C TYR A 104 1.94 3.68 4.00
N ASP A 105 2.24 2.99 2.90
CA ASP A 105 1.37 2.87 1.73
C ASP A 105 1.39 1.41 1.23
N ILE A 106 0.56 0.58 1.86
CA ILE A 106 0.36 -0.83 1.48
C ILE A 106 -0.91 -0.92 0.65
N VAL A 107 -0.79 -1.46 -0.57
CA VAL A 107 -1.91 -1.76 -1.47
C VAL A 107 -2.07 -3.26 -1.54
N THR A 108 -3.20 -3.78 -1.05
CA THR A 108 -3.56 -5.19 -1.19
C THR A 108 -4.27 -5.43 -2.52
N SER A 109 -4.11 -6.60 -3.12
CA SER A 109 -4.68 -6.86 -4.45
C SER A 109 -6.19 -7.07 -4.42
N ASP A 110 -6.78 -7.30 -3.25
CA ASP A 110 -8.23 -7.24 -3.05
C ASP A 110 -8.78 -5.80 -3.24
N THR A 111 -7.89 -4.81 -3.35
CA THR A 111 -8.19 -3.42 -3.74
C THR A 111 -7.80 -3.10 -5.19
N LEU A 112 -7.30 -4.08 -5.96
CA LEU A 112 -6.89 -3.93 -7.37
C LEU A 112 -7.85 -4.68 -8.31
N ASP A 113 -9.14 -4.35 -8.25
CA ASP A 113 -10.11 -4.89 -9.21
C ASP A 113 -9.95 -4.21 -10.58
N PHE A 114 -9.39 -4.96 -11.52
CA PHE A 114 -9.44 -4.62 -12.94
C PHE A 114 -10.86 -4.86 -13.44
N GLN A 115 -11.48 -3.76 -13.88
CA GLN A 115 -12.85 -3.62 -14.36
C GLN A 115 -13.34 -4.77 -15.24
N GLY A 116 -14.34 -5.47 -14.71
CA GLY A 116 -15.32 -6.24 -15.45
C GLY A 116 -16.68 -6.09 -14.76
N GLY A 117 -17.31 -4.93 -14.95
CA GLY A 117 -18.69 -4.63 -14.52
C GLY A 117 -18.80 -3.75 -13.26
N ASP A 118 -19.24 -2.51 -13.47
CA ASP A 118 -19.76 -1.48 -12.53
C ASP A 118 -18.95 -1.08 -11.27
N ASP A 119 -18.65 0.24 -11.24
CA ASP A 119 -18.52 1.19 -10.12
C ASP A 119 -17.44 1.03 -9.02
N GLY A 120 -16.52 2.03 -8.96
CA GLY A 120 -15.87 2.44 -7.69
C GLY A 120 -14.41 2.94 -7.78
N GLN A 121 -14.20 4.24 -8.05
CA GLN A 121 -12.93 4.96 -7.86
C GLN A 121 -12.33 4.76 -6.44
N PRO A 122 -11.00 4.97 -6.22
CA PRO A 122 -10.48 5.13 -4.87
C PRO A 122 -11.14 6.36 -4.28
N SER A 123 -12.11 6.13 -3.40
CA SER A 123 -12.87 7.23 -2.82
C SER A 123 -11.87 8.11 -2.07
N ASN A 124 -11.85 9.40 -2.39
CA ASN A 124 -11.26 10.45 -1.55
C ASN A 124 -12.04 10.60 -0.21
N ALA A 125 -12.74 9.53 0.20
CA ALA A 125 -13.63 9.49 1.32
C ALA A 125 -12.80 9.22 2.59
N PRO A 126 -13.16 9.85 3.70
CA PRO A 126 -12.46 9.64 4.96
C PRO A 126 -12.57 8.17 5.39
N LEU A 127 -11.48 7.60 5.92
CA LEU A 127 -11.44 6.22 6.44
C LEU A 127 -12.51 5.99 7.52
N LEU A 128 -12.70 6.99 8.38
CA LEU A 128 -13.69 7.00 9.43
C LEU A 128 -14.30 8.40 9.50
N VAL A 129 -15.63 8.48 9.45
CA VAL A 129 -16.39 9.70 9.74
C VAL A 129 -17.30 9.40 10.91
N ILE A 130 -17.18 10.20 11.97
CA ILE A 130 -18.11 10.19 13.09
C ILE A 130 -18.80 11.55 13.07
N GLU A 131 -20.06 11.57 12.69
CA GLU A 131 -20.92 12.75 12.72
C GLU A 131 -21.82 12.69 13.94
N VAL A 132 -21.69 13.69 14.81
CA VAL A 132 -22.54 13.91 15.99
C VAL A 132 -23.17 15.28 15.79
N GLN A 133 -24.49 15.35 15.63
CA GLN A 133 -25.18 16.62 15.40
C GLN A 133 -25.35 17.39 16.71
N ASP A 134 -25.82 16.69 17.74
CA ASP A 134 -25.97 17.19 19.10
C ASP A 134 -25.76 16.04 20.11
N MET A 135 -25.64 16.37 21.39
CA MET A 135 -25.32 15.37 22.43
C MET A 135 -26.44 14.36 22.70
N GLU A 136 -27.66 14.64 22.23
CA GLU A 136 -28.82 13.74 22.36
C GLU A 136 -29.02 12.89 21.09
N SER A 137 -28.30 13.21 20.01
CA SER A 137 -28.37 12.54 18.72
C SER A 137 -27.55 11.24 18.69
N VAL A 138 -28.09 10.23 18.01
CA VAL A 138 -27.36 8.98 17.77
C VAL A 138 -26.27 9.24 16.73
N PRO A 139 -24.98 8.97 17.05
CA PRO A 139 -23.89 9.27 16.14
C PRO A 139 -23.97 8.43 14.86
N VAL A 140 -23.77 9.10 13.73
CA VAL A 140 -23.61 8.44 12.43
C VAL A 140 -22.13 8.12 12.27
N VAL A 141 -21.83 6.83 12.18
CA VAL A 141 -20.46 6.34 12.01
C VAL A 141 -20.36 5.67 10.67
N ARG A 142 -19.45 6.18 9.84
CA ARG A 142 -19.14 5.62 8.53
C ARG A 142 -17.70 5.11 8.55
N TYR A 143 -17.50 3.86 8.20
CA TYR A 143 -16.16 3.27 8.04
C TYR A 143 -15.98 2.88 6.57
N LYS A 144 -14.91 3.38 5.93
CA LYS A 144 -14.67 3.22 4.48
C LYS A 144 -15.88 3.58 3.60
N GLY A 145 -16.65 4.60 4.00
CA GLY A 145 -17.84 5.07 3.29
C GLY A 145 -19.15 4.36 3.67
N GLU A 146 -19.10 3.20 4.33
CA GLU A 146 -20.29 2.45 4.73
C GLU A 146 -20.80 2.89 6.10
N THR A 147 -22.10 3.17 6.21
CA THR A 147 -22.75 3.51 7.48
C THR A 147 -22.94 2.25 8.32
N LEU A 148 -22.27 2.17 9.46
CA LEU A 148 -22.45 1.05 10.39
C LEU A 148 -23.81 1.16 11.08
N THR A 149 -24.64 0.12 11.04
CA THR A 149 -25.90 0.03 11.79
C THR A 149 -25.73 -0.87 13.02
N GLY A 150 -26.66 -0.81 13.99
CA GLY A 150 -26.56 -1.64 15.21
C GLY A 150 -25.31 -1.37 16.06
N LYS A 151 -24.80 -0.13 16.06
CA LYS A 151 -23.55 0.24 16.75
C LYS A 151 -23.68 0.00 18.25
N VAL A 152 -22.68 -0.66 18.82
CA VAL A 152 -22.62 -0.98 20.25
C VAL A 152 -21.61 -0.07 20.95
N GLN A 153 -20.43 0.12 20.37
CA GLN A 153 -19.39 0.96 20.94
C GLN A 153 -18.45 1.54 19.88
N VAL A 154 -18.09 2.81 20.05
CA VAL A 154 -17.10 3.50 19.21
C VAL A 154 -16.09 4.15 20.14
N GLY A 155 -14.89 3.58 20.21
CA GLY A 155 -13.76 4.13 20.97
C GLY A 155 -12.70 4.62 20.00
N TYR A 156 -12.41 5.92 20.02
CA TYR A 156 -11.24 6.48 19.36
C TYR A 156 -10.39 7.20 20.40
N GLU A 157 -9.17 6.71 20.57
CA GLU A 157 -8.19 7.25 21.50
C GLU A 157 -6.96 7.67 20.70
N TRP A 158 -6.51 8.90 20.98
CA TRP A 158 -5.33 9.47 20.39
C TRP A 158 -4.51 10.16 21.47
N GLU A 159 -3.26 9.73 21.63
CA GLU A 159 -2.29 10.41 22.47
C GLU A 159 -1.45 11.37 21.61
N THR A 160 -1.53 12.66 21.93
CA THR A 160 -0.65 13.68 21.37
C THR A 160 0.76 13.54 21.96
N LYS A 161 1.79 13.90 21.18
CA LYS A 161 3.20 13.64 21.51
C LYS A 161 3.63 14.17 22.89
N GLY A 162 4.29 13.32 23.69
CA GLY A 162 5.31 13.70 24.67
C GLY A 162 6.70 13.79 24.03
N CYS A 163 7.75 14.09 24.82
CA CYS A 163 9.08 14.50 24.34
C CYS A 163 9.75 13.59 23.28
N ASP A 164 9.47 12.29 23.25
CA ASP A 164 10.14 11.36 22.32
C ASP A 164 9.18 10.27 21.81
N ASP A 165 8.49 10.51 20.68
CA ASP A 165 7.93 9.50 19.73
C ASP A 165 6.52 9.77 19.20
N LEU A 166 6.20 9.20 18.03
CA LEU A 166 4.95 9.31 17.28
C LEU A 166 3.73 8.96 18.16
N GLY A 167 2.68 9.79 18.11
CA GLY A 167 1.47 9.61 18.91
C GLY A 167 0.79 8.25 18.70
N LYS A 168 0.21 7.70 19.76
CA LYS A 168 -0.52 6.43 19.74
C LYS A 168 -1.92 6.65 19.20
N HIS A 169 -2.37 5.77 18.31
CA HIS A 169 -3.74 5.76 17.80
C HIS A 169 -4.38 4.40 18.10
N SER A 170 -5.52 4.42 18.79
CA SER A 170 -6.30 3.22 19.10
C SER A 170 -7.74 3.46 18.67
N LEU A 171 -8.24 2.64 17.74
CA LEU A 171 -9.62 2.64 17.27
C LEU A 171 -10.25 1.29 17.60
N SER A 172 -11.39 1.31 18.26
CA SER A 172 -12.22 0.14 18.54
C SER A 172 -13.64 0.44 18.08
N LEU A 173 -14.13 -0.32 17.11
CA LEU A 173 -15.51 -0.26 16.64
C LEU A 173 -16.19 -1.59 16.95
N GLU A 174 -17.25 -1.55 17.73
CA GLU A 174 -18.13 -2.67 17.99
C GLU A 174 -19.51 -2.38 17.43
N TYR A 175 -20.01 -3.27 16.60
CA TYR A 175 -21.31 -3.15 15.97
C TYR A 175 -21.95 -4.52 15.81
N PHE A 176 -23.28 -4.54 15.88
CA PHE A 176 -24.07 -5.73 15.67
C PHE A 176 -24.29 -5.93 14.18
N ASP A 177 -23.75 -7.03 13.65
CA ASP A 177 -23.99 -7.45 12.28
C ASP A 177 -25.31 -8.22 12.24
N GLN A 178 -26.32 -7.62 11.58
CA GLN A 178 -27.65 -8.21 11.46
C GLN A 178 -27.67 -9.45 10.57
N ASP A 179 -26.79 -9.53 9.58
CA ASP A 179 -26.72 -10.65 8.62
C ASP A 179 -26.12 -11.90 9.28
N GLN A 180 -25.16 -11.69 10.19
CA GLN A 180 -24.49 -12.76 10.93
C GLN A 180 -25.03 -12.95 12.36
N GLN A 181 -26.08 -12.19 12.74
CA GLN A 181 -26.65 -12.13 14.10
C GLN A 181 -25.60 -12.15 15.22
N SER A 182 -24.50 -11.42 15.04
CA SER A 182 -23.36 -11.45 15.96
C SER A 182 -22.70 -10.10 16.09
N VAL A 183 -22.04 -9.88 17.23
CA VAL A 183 -21.28 -8.65 17.48
C VAL A 183 -19.93 -8.77 16.77
N LYS A 184 -19.66 -7.86 15.84
CA LYS A 184 -18.37 -7.72 15.18
C LYS A 184 -17.55 -6.63 15.86
N CYS A 185 -16.24 -6.87 15.92
CA CYS A 185 -15.30 -5.95 16.52
C CYS A 185 -14.15 -5.67 15.54
N ILE A 186 -13.94 -4.40 15.24
CA ILE A 186 -12.79 -3.90 14.48
C ILE A 186 -11.88 -3.20 15.47
N LYS A 187 -10.68 -3.76 15.71
CA LYS A 187 -9.65 -3.13 16.53
C LYS A 187 -8.46 -2.76 15.67
N PHE A 188 -8.06 -1.51 15.76
CA PHE A 188 -6.84 -0.99 15.15
C PHE A 188 -6.02 -0.32 16.25
N ARG A 189 -4.77 -0.76 16.42
CA ARG A 189 -3.82 -0.13 17.33
C ARG A 189 -2.54 0.17 16.57
N ARG A 190 -2.10 1.42 16.65
CA ARG A 190 -0.79 1.86 16.18
C ARG A 190 0.06 2.16 17.41
N PHE A 191 1.01 1.28 17.70
CA PHE A 191 2.03 1.49 18.72
C PHE A 191 3.21 2.27 18.10
N PRO A 192 3.82 3.24 18.80
CA PRO A 192 5.19 3.65 18.50
C PRO A 192 6.08 2.42 18.65
N CYS A 193 7.07 2.29 17.78
CA CYS A 193 8.05 1.21 17.86
C CYS A 193 8.80 1.35 19.19
N ASP A 194 8.68 0.38 20.09
CA ASP A 194 9.57 0.30 21.24
C ASP A 194 10.98 -0.06 20.71
N GLU A 195 11.95 0.83 20.92
CA GLU A 195 13.37 0.52 20.73
C GLU A 195 13.84 -0.43 21.85
N ASN A 196 14.37 -1.59 21.46
CA ASN A 196 15.26 -2.43 22.28
C ASN A 196 16.32 -3.06 21.38
#